data_AF-A0A7S0F8X4-F1
#
_entry.id   AF-A0A7S0F8X4-F1
#
_cell.length_a   1.000
_cell.length_b   1.000
_cell.length_c   1.000
_cell.angle_alpha   90.00
_cell.angle_beta   90.00
_cell.angle_gamma   90.00
#
_symmetry.space_group_name_H-M   'P 1'
#
loop_
_entity.id
_entity.type
_entity.pdbx_description
1 polymer ?
#
loop_
_entity_poly.entity_id
_entity_poly.type
_entity_poly.pdbx_seq_one_letter_code
_entity_poly.pdbx_strand_id
1 'polypeptide(L)'
;MGLRSGLGPRPGDPLPDQEVPLTARVKRPHKVVSVRTFLLLLGTLIMLLICVIPLWDAARLLRDPTIVFFLGRRWPRCLVAACVSAIVGYMVMLVTFFKFSRPEYKTEQTVMMIGNIVVTALGLAMLVISQPLARESLAAHNDLFFHCDYGTQTQRLFEYAMVLQLLRAKPECAQLDSIQQCPGYQESQPYTGFLRTLERRYKCAGFCSELKGMSVAMNVTALGEPAANASQGAASVGDLPVSEPRFVEVVAASAVPTTAASTQGSVGLVSALHHMAARRVQQRHKDGGLGMLSTEHIASIMREESAMQIVPLSTVHQPGKIGGYPPTLFSKDNYQVSCEGQAARALKYKALDVARVLYIEGLALLFTTVAVSLVKLAGLCEGSLLHYLMGRQRQSAQGPKEVIL
;
A
#
# COMPACT_ATOMS: atom_id res chain seq x y z
N MET A 1 85.89 10.51 -32.75
CA MET A 1 86.98 9.69 -32.19
C MET A 1 86.54 9.21 -30.82
N GLY A 2 86.50 7.89 -30.60
CA GLY A 2 86.02 7.27 -29.36
C GLY A 2 85.60 5.82 -29.56
N LEU A 3 86.57 4.99 -29.96
CA LEU A 3 86.46 3.55 -30.18
C LEU A 3 86.17 2.81 -28.85
N ARG A 4 85.19 1.90 -28.84
CA ARG A 4 85.11 0.82 -27.87
C ARG A 4 84.97 -0.52 -28.59
N SER A 5 86.08 -1.24 -28.58
CA SER A 5 86.28 -2.67 -28.77
C SER A 5 85.26 -3.48 -27.95
N GLY A 6 84.69 -4.60 -28.40
CA GLY A 6 85.30 -5.69 -29.14
C GLY A 6 85.67 -6.81 -28.17
N LEU A 7 84.70 -7.64 -27.77
CA LEU A 7 84.93 -8.90 -27.05
C LEU A 7 84.13 -9.99 -27.77
N GLY A 8 84.87 -10.86 -28.45
CA GLY A 8 84.35 -11.97 -29.24
C GLY A 8 83.90 -13.15 -28.37
N PRO A 9 83.04 -14.03 -28.92
CA PRO A 9 82.59 -15.25 -28.26
C PRO A 9 83.67 -16.34 -28.28
N ARG A 10 83.75 -17.13 -27.21
CA ARG A 10 84.63 -18.30 -27.11
C ARG A 10 84.01 -19.52 -27.82
N PRO A 11 84.83 -20.35 -28.50
CA PRO A 11 84.40 -21.56 -29.19
C PRO A 11 84.37 -22.77 -28.25
N GLY A 12 83.28 -23.54 -28.26
CA GLY A 12 83.09 -24.73 -27.42
C GLY A 12 81.71 -25.39 -27.48
N ASP A 13 81.07 -25.44 -28.66
CA ASP A 13 79.92 -26.34 -28.93
C ASP A 13 80.31 -27.83 -28.72
N PRO A 14 79.44 -28.87 -28.62
CA PRO A 14 78.00 -29.00 -29.00
C PRO A 14 77.14 -29.76 -27.92
N LEU A 15 75.82 -29.99 -27.99
CA LEU A 15 74.94 -30.56 -29.01
C LEU A 15 73.47 -30.11 -28.78
N PRO A 16 72.58 -30.32 -29.77
CA PRO A 16 71.23 -29.77 -29.82
C PRO A 16 70.26 -30.68 -29.05
N ASP A 17 69.75 -30.17 -27.92
CA ASP A 17 68.59 -30.75 -27.27
C ASP A 17 67.34 -30.45 -28.11
N GLN A 18 66.94 -31.50 -28.83
CA GLN A 18 65.63 -31.78 -29.40
C GLN A 18 64.51 -30.91 -28.80
N GLU A 19 64.15 -29.85 -29.52
CA GLU A 19 62.94 -29.06 -29.26
C GLU A 19 61.71 -29.95 -29.46
N VAL A 20 61.25 -30.56 -28.37
CA VAL A 20 59.88 -31.09 -28.31
C VAL A 20 58.95 -29.89 -28.44
N PRO A 21 58.07 -29.82 -29.46
CA PRO A 21 57.14 -28.72 -29.62
C PRO A 21 56.18 -28.76 -28.44
N LEU A 22 56.47 -27.92 -27.44
CA LEU A 22 55.68 -27.74 -26.24
C LEU A 22 54.32 -27.22 -26.70
N THR A 23 53.41 -28.18 -26.89
CA THR A 23 52.02 -27.99 -27.29
C THR A 23 51.50 -26.67 -26.74
N ALA A 24 51.19 -25.75 -27.65
CA ALA A 24 50.68 -24.43 -27.37
C ALA A 24 49.42 -24.57 -26.50
N ARG A 25 49.61 -24.47 -25.18
CA ARG A 25 48.54 -24.53 -24.19
C ARG A 25 47.71 -23.27 -24.40
N VAL A 26 46.66 -23.37 -25.20
CA VAL A 26 45.67 -22.31 -25.45
C VAL A 26 45.12 -21.89 -24.09
N LYS A 27 45.72 -20.85 -23.49
CA LYS A 27 45.19 -20.17 -22.32
C LYS A 27 43.89 -19.51 -22.78
N ARG A 28 42.76 -20.19 -22.52
CA ARG A 28 41.44 -19.57 -22.69
C ARG A 28 41.48 -18.26 -21.91
N PRO A 29 41.24 -17.10 -22.55
CA PRO A 29 41.27 -15.84 -21.85
C PRO A 29 40.18 -15.89 -20.77
N HIS A 30 40.58 -15.98 -19.51
CA HIS A 30 39.65 -15.82 -18.41
C HIS A 30 39.07 -14.42 -18.54
N LYS A 31 37.77 -14.32 -18.86
CA LYS A 31 37.04 -13.06 -18.81
C LYS A 31 37.02 -12.60 -17.35
N VAL A 32 38.00 -11.79 -16.98
CA VAL A 32 38.08 -11.20 -15.66
C VAL A 32 36.89 -10.26 -15.53
N VAL A 33 35.96 -10.58 -14.62
CA VAL A 33 34.81 -9.71 -14.35
C VAL A 33 35.35 -8.36 -13.90
N SER A 34 34.97 -7.29 -14.60
CA SER A 34 35.37 -5.95 -14.19
C SER A 34 34.83 -5.68 -12.79
N VAL A 35 35.68 -5.22 -11.87
CA VAL A 35 35.30 -4.82 -10.50
C VAL A 35 34.09 -3.88 -10.51
N ARG A 36 33.96 -3.04 -11.55
CA ARG A 36 32.81 -2.16 -11.76
C ARG A 36 31.50 -2.94 -11.90
N THR A 37 31.48 -3.95 -12.77
CA THR A 37 30.30 -4.81 -12.98
C THR A 37 29.94 -5.56 -11.70
N PHE A 38 30.95 -6.04 -10.95
CA PHE A 38 30.73 -6.71 -9.68
C PHE A 38 30.06 -5.78 -8.65
N LEU A 39 30.58 -4.57 -8.46
CA LEU A 39 30.00 -3.57 -7.52
C LEU A 39 28.57 -3.16 -7.92
N LEU A 40 28.31 -2.96 -9.22
CA LEU A 40 26.97 -2.65 -9.73
C LEU A 40 25.97 -3.78 -9.42
N LEU A 41 26.37 -5.03 -9.68
CA LEU A 41 25.51 -6.19 -9.42
C LEU A 41 25.26 -6.37 -7.92
N LEU A 42 26.31 -6.25 -7.10
CA LEU A 42 26.19 -6.41 -5.65
C LEU A 42 25.28 -5.33 -5.04
N GLY A 43 25.48 -4.06 -5.41
CA GLY A 43 24.67 -2.97 -4.90
C GLY A 43 23.21 -3.06 -5.36
N THR A 44 22.97 -3.48 -6.61
CA THR A 44 21.61 -3.70 -7.12
C THR A 44 20.93 -4.85 -6.42
N LEU A 45 21.66 -5.94 -6.14
CA LEU A 45 21.15 -7.08 -5.39
C LEU A 45 20.76 -6.67 -3.97
N ILE A 46 21.60 -5.90 -3.26
CA ILE A 46 21.28 -5.40 -1.92
C ILE A 46 20.04 -4.50 -1.95
N MET A 47 19.94 -3.59 -2.92
CA MET A 47 18.75 -2.74 -3.09
C MET A 47 17.49 -3.56 -3.36
N LEU A 48 17.58 -4.60 -4.18
CA LEU A 48 16.47 -5.50 -4.44
C LEU A 48 16.03 -6.23 -3.17
N LEU A 49 16.99 -6.76 -2.39
CA LEU A 49 16.71 -7.44 -1.12
C LEU A 49 16.01 -6.52 -0.11
N ILE A 50 16.45 -5.26 0.00
CA ILE A 50 15.79 -4.25 0.85
C ILE A 50 14.34 -4.01 0.38
N CYS A 51 14.09 -3.98 -0.93
CA CYS A 51 12.74 -3.75 -1.47
C CYS A 51 11.80 -4.98 -1.41
N VAL A 52 12.27 -6.19 -1.11
CA VAL A 52 11.40 -7.40 -1.11
C VAL A 52 10.31 -7.31 -0.05
N ILE A 53 10.65 -6.87 1.17
CA ILE A 53 9.72 -6.79 2.30
C ILE A 53 8.56 -5.80 1.99
N PRO A 54 8.82 -4.53 1.64
CA PRO A 54 7.73 -3.58 1.35
C PRO A 54 6.92 -3.98 0.10
N LEU A 55 7.52 -4.63 -0.90
CA LEU A 55 6.79 -5.15 -2.06
C LEU A 55 5.86 -6.32 -1.67
N TRP A 56 6.32 -7.21 -0.79
CA TRP A 56 5.50 -8.29 -0.27
C TRP A 56 4.31 -7.76 0.52
N ASP A 57 4.53 -6.76 1.37
CA ASP A 57 3.47 -6.12 2.15
C ASP A 57 2.47 -5.37 1.27
N ALA A 58 2.95 -4.64 0.23
CA ALA A 58 2.07 -4.05 -0.78
C ALA A 58 1.19 -5.11 -1.46
N ALA A 59 1.77 -6.26 -1.81
CA ALA A 59 1.03 -7.36 -2.42
C ALA A 59 -0.01 -7.96 -1.45
N ARG A 60 0.31 -8.08 -0.15
CA ARG A 60 -0.66 -8.52 0.87
C ARG A 60 -1.82 -7.54 1.00
N LEU A 61 -1.55 -6.24 1.02
CA LEU A 61 -2.60 -5.20 1.05
C LEU A 61 -3.50 -5.26 -0.19
N LEU A 62 -2.95 -5.48 -1.38
CA LEU A 62 -3.72 -5.57 -2.63
C LEU A 62 -4.58 -6.85 -2.75
N ARG A 63 -4.19 -7.95 -2.10
CA ARG A 63 -4.93 -9.22 -2.14
C ARG A 63 -6.10 -9.29 -1.15
N ASP A 64 -6.18 -8.35 -0.21
CA ASP A 64 -7.26 -8.32 0.77
C ASP A 64 -8.37 -7.35 0.32
N PRO A 65 -9.57 -7.84 -0.02
CA PRO A 65 -10.66 -7.01 -0.52
C PRO A 65 -11.17 -6.03 0.53
N THR A 66 -11.07 -6.37 1.82
CA THR A 66 -11.47 -5.47 2.92
C THR A 66 -10.58 -4.25 2.95
N ILE A 67 -9.26 -4.46 2.83
CA ILE A 67 -8.27 -3.38 2.78
C ILE A 67 -8.49 -2.53 1.53
N VAL A 68 -8.68 -3.16 0.37
CA VAL A 68 -8.91 -2.43 -0.89
C VAL A 68 -10.22 -1.63 -0.90
N PHE A 69 -11.28 -2.14 -0.24
CA PHE A 69 -12.56 -1.45 -0.14
C PHE A 69 -12.48 -0.19 0.74
N PHE A 70 -11.92 -0.32 1.97
CA PHE A 70 -11.88 0.79 2.93
C PHE A 70 -10.71 1.77 2.69
N LEU A 71 -9.51 1.26 2.39
CA LEU A 71 -8.30 2.09 2.25
C LEU A 71 -7.96 2.43 0.80
N GLY A 72 -8.65 1.80 -0.16
CA GLY A 72 -8.38 1.97 -1.57
C GLY A 72 -7.07 1.33 -2.02
N ARG A 73 -6.75 1.51 -3.31
CA ARG A 73 -5.51 0.99 -3.93
C ARG A 73 -4.36 2.01 -3.94
N ARG A 74 -4.56 3.20 -3.37
CA ARG A 74 -3.58 4.29 -3.44
C ARG A 74 -2.30 3.96 -2.67
N TRP A 75 -2.43 3.53 -1.41
CA TRP A 75 -1.27 3.26 -0.56
C TRP A 75 -0.36 2.14 -1.07
N PRO A 76 -0.88 0.96 -1.46
CA PRO A 76 -0.02 -0.09 -2.01
C PRO A 76 0.65 0.33 -3.32
N ARG A 77 -0.04 1.10 -4.18
CA ARG A 77 0.55 1.63 -5.41
C ARG A 77 1.68 2.63 -5.13
N CYS A 78 1.50 3.52 -4.16
CA CYS A 78 2.56 4.45 -3.74
C CYS A 78 3.78 3.71 -3.20
N LEU A 79 3.58 2.64 -2.43
CA LEU A 79 4.66 1.81 -1.89
C LEU A 79 5.45 1.08 -2.99
N VAL A 80 4.74 0.44 -3.93
CA VAL A 80 5.37 -0.19 -5.11
C VAL A 80 6.13 0.84 -5.94
N ALA A 81 5.52 2.00 -6.19
CA ALA A 81 6.17 3.08 -6.94
C ALA A 81 7.44 3.59 -6.26
N ALA A 82 7.42 3.75 -4.92
CA ALA A 82 8.60 4.15 -4.16
C ALA A 82 9.75 3.13 -4.30
N CYS A 83 9.46 1.83 -4.14
CA CYS A 83 10.47 0.78 -4.29
C CYS A 83 11.06 0.71 -5.70
N VAL A 84 10.20 0.73 -6.74
CA VAL A 84 10.65 0.73 -8.14
C VAL A 84 11.47 1.99 -8.44
N SER A 85 11.04 3.16 -7.96
CA SER A 85 11.77 4.41 -8.15
C SER A 85 13.15 4.40 -7.48
N ALA A 86 13.30 3.77 -6.32
CA ALA A 86 14.59 3.63 -5.64
C ALA A 86 15.56 2.74 -6.43
N ILE A 87 15.09 1.60 -6.95
CA ILE A 87 15.90 0.68 -7.77
C ILE A 87 16.32 1.37 -9.07
N VAL A 88 15.36 1.96 -9.80
CA VAL A 88 15.65 2.65 -11.07
C VAL A 88 16.55 3.85 -10.83
N GLY A 89 16.26 4.66 -9.80
CA GLY A 89 17.07 5.82 -9.43
C GLY A 89 18.50 5.45 -9.07
N TYR A 90 18.70 4.36 -8.33
CA TYR A 90 20.04 3.81 -8.03
C TYR A 90 20.80 3.44 -9.29
N MET A 91 20.16 2.70 -10.20
CA MET A 91 20.78 2.28 -11.46
C MET A 91 21.13 3.48 -12.35
N VAL A 92 20.22 4.44 -12.48
CA VAL A 92 20.45 5.67 -13.26
C VAL A 92 21.60 6.48 -12.66
N MET A 93 21.64 6.68 -11.34
CA MET A 93 22.73 7.41 -10.69
C MET A 93 24.08 6.74 -10.88
N LEU A 94 24.16 5.41 -10.78
CA LEU A 94 25.41 4.68 -11.01
C LEU A 94 25.87 4.72 -12.46
N VAL A 95 24.95 4.50 -13.42
CA VAL A 95 25.29 4.58 -14.85
C VAL A 95 25.77 5.98 -15.21
N THR A 96 25.08 7.01 -14.71
CA THR A 96 25.44 8.42 -14.89
C THR A 96 26.83 8.68 -14.30
N PHE A 97 27.06 8.26 -13.05
CA PHE A 97 28.35 8.40 -12.39
C PHE A 97 29.49 7.71 -13.16
N PHE A 98 29.32 6.47 -13.59
CA PHE A 98 30.40 5.76 -14.31
C PHE A 98 30.65 6.29 -15.72
N LYS A 99 29.63 6.83 -16.39
CA LYS A 99 29.76 7.45 -17.72
C LYS A 99 30.41 8.81 -17.66
N PHE A 100 30.01 9.67 -16.72
CA PHE A 100 30.41 11.08 -16.73
C PHE A 100 31.56 11.42 -15.77
N SER A 101 31.81 10.63 -14.72
CA SER A 101 32.88 10.94 -13.78
C SER A 101 34.27 10.67 -14.36
N ARG A 102 35.23 11.55 -14.05
CA ARG A 102 36.66 11.33 -14.34
C ARG A 102 37.15 10.07 -13.61
N PRO A 103 38.13 9.32 -14.17
CA PRO A 103 38.62 8.08 -13.57
C PRO A 103 39.15 8.28 -12.14
N GLU A 104 39.67 9.46 -11.81
CA GLU A 104 40.15 9.85 -10.47
C GLU A 104 39.06 9.81 -9.40
N TYR A 105 37.80 10.11 -9.77
CA TYR A 105 36.67 10.16 -8.83
C TYR A 105 35.88 8.84 -8.77
N LYS A 106 36.22 7.83 -9.58
CA LYS A 106 35.54 6.51 -9.60
C LYS A 106 35.98 5.65 -8.41
N THR A 107 35.77 6.17 -7.22
CA THR A 107 36.15 5.55 -5.95
C THR A 107 35.00 4.72 -5.39
N GLU A 108 35.33 3.70 -4.60
CA GLU A 108 34.33 2.91 -3.87
C GLU A 108 33.55 3.78 -2.88
N GLN A 109 34.20 4.82 -2.35
CA GLN A 109 33.60 5.78 -1.42
C GLN A 109 32.39 6.52 -2.00
N THR A 110 32.50 7.01 -3.25
CA THR A 110 31.40 7.74 -3.92
C THR A 110 30.24 6.82 -4.27
N VAL A 111 30.52 5.58 -4.69
CA VAL A 111 29.49 4.55 -4.93
C VAL A 111 28.70 4.25 -3.65
N MET A 112 29.38 4.09 -2.51
CA MET A 112 28.71 3.93 -1.22
C MET A 112 27.89 5.17 -0.82
N MET A 113 28.34 6.38 -1.16
CA MET A 113 27.59 7.61 -0.89
C MET A 113 26.28 7.67 -1.69
N ILE A 114 26.31 7.30 -2.97
CA ILE A 114 25.12 7.19 -3.82
C ILE A 114 24.14 6.18 -3.22
N GLY A 115 24.64 5.01 -2.80
CA GLY A 115 23.83 3.99 -2.12
C GLY A 115 23.14 4.54 -0.86
N ASN A 116 23.89 5.21 0.01
CA ASN A 116 23.34 5.82 1.22
C ASN A 116 22.24 6.84 0.90
N ILE A 117 22.42 7.70 -0.10
CA ILE A 117 21.40 8.69 -0.50
C ILE A 117 20.10 8.00 -0.92
N VAL A 118 20.17 6.94 -1.73
CA VAL A 118 18.98 6.19 -2.17
C VAL A 118 18.31 5.49 -0.99
N VAL A 119 19.09 4.83 -0.12
CA VAL A 119 18.56 4.12 1.05
C VAL A 119 17.89 5.10 2.02
N THR A 120 18.50 6.26 2.25
CA THR A 120 17.89 7.33 3.06
C THR A 120 16.60 7.84 2.43
N ALA A 121 16.57 8.11 1.13
CA ALA A 121 15.36 8.55 0.43
C ALA A 121 14.24 7.50 0.48
N LEU A 122 14.59 6.22 0.32
CA LEU A 122 13.65 5.10 0.43
C LEU A 122 13.11 4.97 1.87
N GLY A 123 13.98 5.06 2.88
CA GLY A 123 13.57 5.05 4.29
C GLY A 123 12.62 6.20 4.65
N LEU A 124 12.90 7.41 4.17
CA LEU A 124 12.00 8.57 4.33
C LEU A 124 10.66 8.35 3.62
N ALA A 125 10.66 7.80 2.41
CA ALA A 125 9.43 7.50 1.68
C ALA A 125 8.54 6.49 2.45
N MET A 126 9.13 5.45 3.02
CA MET A 126 8.40 4.48 3.86
C MET A 126 7.83 5.12 5.13
N LEU A 127 8.57 6.01 5.80
CA LEU A 127 8.06 6.76 6.95
C LEU A 127 6.89 7.67 6.57
N VAL A 128 6.98 8.36 5.44
CA VAL A 128 5.90 9.24 4.94
C VAL A 128 4.65 8.45 4.55
N ILE A 129 4.80 7.24 4.00
CA ILE A 129 3.67 6.37 3.61
C ILE A 129 3.02 5.69 4.82
N SER A 130 3.80 5.27 5.82
CA SER A 130 3.29 4.54 6.99
C SER A 130 2.34 5.36 7.85
N GLN A 131 2.61 6.65 8.06
CA GLN A 131 1.80 7.54 8.88
C GLN A 131 0.33 7.66 8.42
N PRO A 132 0.05 8.07 7.17
CA PRO A 132 -1.33 8.18 6.71
C PRO A 132 -2.01 6.81 6.54
N LEU A 133 -1.27 5.76 6.14
CA LEU A 133 -1.79 4.39 6.10
C LEU A 133 -2.30 3.96 7.49
N ALA A 134 -1.53 4.23 8.55
CA ALA A 134 -1.94 3.92 9.92
C ALA A 134 -3.17 4.73 10.35
N ARG A 135 -3.20 6.03 10.06
CA ARG A 135 -4.33 6.90 10.42
C ARG A 135 -5.63 6.49 9.73
N GLU A 136 -5.60 6.25 8.43
CA GLU A 136 -6.79 5.82 7.68
C GLU A 136 -7.24 4.41 8.09
N SER A 137 -6.30 3.49 8.36
CA SER A 137 -6.63 2.15 8.85
C SER A 137 -7.31 2.18 10.22
N LEU A 138 -6.84 3.05 11.11
CA LEU A 138 -7.43 3.21 12.44
C LEU A 138 -8.81 3.88 12.36
N ALA A 139 -8.96 4.89 11.49
CA ALA A 139 -10.25 5.54 11.26
C ALA A 139 -11.29 4.53 10.73
N ALA A 140 -10.96 3.77 9.69
CA ALA A 140 -11.85 2.75 9.14
C ALA A 140 -12.15 1.62 10.14
N HIS A 141 -11.16 1.24 10.97
CA HIS A 141 -11.38 0.29 12.06
C HIS A 141 -12.39 0.82 13.09
N ASN A 142 -12.25 2.07 13.51
CA ASN A 142 -13.16 2.68 14.48
C ASN A 142 -14.56 2.87 13.90
N ASP A 143 -14.67 3.27 12.63
CA ASP A 143 -15.97 3.35 11.94
C ASP A 143 -16.66 1.99 11.92
N LEU A 144 -15.97 0.91 11.56
CA LEU A 144 -16.55 -0.43 11.57
C LEU A 144 -16.90 -0.97 12.96
N PHE A 145 -16.14 -0.59 14.00
CA PHE A 145 -16.30 -1.18 15.32
C PHE A 145 -17.24 -0.41 16.23
N PHE A 146 -17.23 0.92 16.16
CA PHE A 146 -17.98 1.79 17.07
C PHE A 146 -19.12 2.54 16.37
N HIS A 147 -19.00 2.82 15.07
CA HIS A 147 -19.90 3.72 14.36
C HIS A 147 -20.36 3.11 13.03
N CYS A 148 -20.68 1.81 13.02
CA CYS A 148 -20.82 1.06 11.77
C CYS A 148 -22.01 1.55 10.91
N ASP A 149 -23.02 2.14 11.55
CA ASP A 149 -24.27 2.63 10.99
C ASP A 149 -24.16 4.04 10.41
N TYR A 150 -23.37 4.93 11.03
CA TYR A 150 -23.20 6.33 10.58
C TYR A 150 -21.77 6.71 10.18
N GLY A 151 -20.83 5.76 10.18
CA GLY A 151 -19.46 5.97 9.73
C GLY A 151 -19.43 6.37 8.26
N THR A 152 -18.59 7.35 7.92
CA THR A 152 -18.57 7.95 6.58
C THR A 152 -18.27 6.93 5.46
N GLN A 153 -17.52 5.87 5.78
CA GLN A 153 -17.20 4.79 4.85
C GLN A 153 -18.13 3.57 4.97
N THR A 154 -18.84 3.42 6.08
CA THR A 154 -19.65 2.22 6.38
C THR A 154 -21.14 2.46 6.15
N GLN A 155 -21.62 3.69 6.25
CA GLN A 155 -23.04 4.04 6.15
C GLN A 155 -23.70 3.48 4.88
N ARG A 156 -23.12 3.73 3.71
CA ARG A 156 -23.67 3.20 2.45
C ARG A 156 -23.70 1.68 2.42
N LEU A 157 -22.65 1.04 2.93
CA LEU A 157 -22.58 -0.42 3.00
C LEU A 157 -23.64 -1.00 3.96
N PHE A 158 -23.90 -0.30 5.07
CA PHE A 158 -24.95 -0.61 6.03
C PHE A 158 -26.35 -0.47 5.43
N GLU A 159 -26.65 0.64 4.74
CA GLU A 159 -27.93 0.87 4.05
C GLU A 159 -28.26 -0.30 3.11
N TYR A 160 -27.29 -0.70 2.26
CA TYR A 160 -27.47 -1.86 1.38
C TYR A 160 -27.60 -3.18 2.16
N ALA A 161 -26.78 -3.41 3.18
CA ALA A 161 -26.87 -4.62 3.99
C ALA A 161 -28.25 -4.76 4.65
N MET A 162 -28.80 -3.67 5.17
CA MET A 162 -30.12 -3.64 5.79
C MET A 162 -31.23 -3.98 4.78
N VAL A 163 -31.23 -3.36 3.60
CA VAL A 163 -32.21 -3.66 2.54
C VAL A 163 -32.14 -5.13 2.14
N LEU A 164 -30.94 -5.69 2.01
CA LEU A 164 -30.77 -7.10 1.68
C LEU A 164 -31.23 -8.04 2.81
N GLN A 165 -31.04 -7.65 4.07
CA GLN A 165 -31.55 -8.42 5.21
C GLN A 165 -33.08 -8.37 5.28
N LEU A 166 -33.70 -7.23 5.00
CA LEU A 166 -35.16 -7.10 4.88
C LEU A 166 -35.70 -7.97 3.74
N LEU A 167 -34.98 -8.06 2.62
CA LEU A 167 -35.35 -8.96 1.53
C LEU A 167 -35.26 -10.43 1.96
N ARG A 168 -34.17 -10.82 2.66
CA ARG A 168 -33.96 -12.17 3.19
C ARG A 168 -35.00 -12.60 4.23
N ALA A 169 -35.55 -11.64 4.98
CA ALA A 169 -36.60 -11.88 5.97
C ALA A 169 -37.96 -12.25 5.35
N LYS A 170 -38.19 -11.99 4.05
CA LYS A 170 -39.43 -12.42 3.38
C LYS A 170 -39.50 -13.95 3.32
N PRO A 171 -40.67 -14.56 3.56
CA PRO A 171 -40.80 -16.02 3.65
C PRO A 171 -40.40 -16.75 2.35
N GLU A 172 -40.73 -16.18 1.19
CA GLU A 172 -40.35 -16.70 -0.13
C GLU A 172 -38.82 -16.72 -0.32
N CYS A 173 -38.15 -15.68 0.16
CA CYS A 173 -36.70 -15.53 0.04
C CYS A 173 -35.94 -16.34 1.09
N ALA A 174 -36.50 -16.50 2.29
CA ALA A 174 -35.87 -17.23 3.39
C ALA A 174 -35.59 -18.71 3.05
N GLN A 175 -36.40 -19.31 2.18
CA GLN A 175 -36.24 -20.71 1.75
C GLN A 175 -35.17 -20.90 0.66
N LEU A 176 -34.73 -19.83 0.00
CA LEU A 176 -33.74 -19.89 -1.10
C LEU A 176 -32.31 -19.97 -0.57
N ASP A 177 -31.36 -20.46 -1.37
CA ASP A 177 -29.98 -20.65 -0.90
C ASP A 177 -29.22 -19.33 -0.77
N SER A 178 -29.61 -18.33 -1.56
CA SER A 178 -28.94 -17.04 -1.65
C SER A 178 -29.95 -15.95 -1.97
N ILE A 179 -29.76 -14.74 -1.43
CA ILE A 179 -30.58 -13.56 -1.79
C ILE A 179 -30.57 -13.25 -3.28
N GLN A 180 -29.58 -13.74 -4.03
CA GLN A 180 -29.49 -13.54 -5.48
C GLN A 180 -30.63 -14.19 -6.25
N GLN A 181 -31.29 -15.20 -5.66
CA GLN A 181 -32.43 -15.89 -6.25
C GLN A 181 -33.77 -15.24 -5.86
N CYS A 182 -33.75 -14.27 -4.94
CA CYS A 182 -34.98 -13.69 -4.42
C CYS A 182 -35.58 -12.66 -5.37
N PRO A 183 -36.92 -12.62 -5.52
CA PRO A 183 -37.58 -11.63 -6.35
C PRO A 183 -37.32 -10.21 -5.81
N GLY A 184 -36.87 -9.31 -6.67
CA GLY A 184 -36.51 -7.93 -6.32
C GLY A 184 -35.06 -7.73 -5.86
N TYR A 185 -34.21 -8.75 -5.91
CA TYR A 185 -32.77 -8.55 -5.72
C TYR A 185 -32.19 -7.69 -6.86
N GLN A 186 -31.57 -6.56 -6.50
CA GLN A 186 -30.83 -5.72 -7.43
C GLN A 186 -29.37 -5.63 -7.01
N GLU A 187 -28.46 -5.98 -7.93
CA GLU A 187 -27.03 -5.89 -7.66
C GLU A 187 -26.56 -4.43 -7.73
N SER A 188 -26.00 -3.92 -6.62
CA SER A 188 -25.40 -2.58 -6.56
C SER A 188 -23.90 -2.70 -6.24
N GLN A 189 -23.08 -2.59 -7.28
CA GLN A 189 -21.63 -2.58 -7.16
C GLN A 189 -21.14 -1.22 -6.64
N PRO A 190 -20.15 -1.17 -5.72
CA PRO A 190 -19.34 -2.27 -5.21
C PRO A 190 -19.91 -2.98 -3.95
N TYR A 191 -21.03 -2.52 -3.40
CA TYR A 191 -21.50 -2.89 -2.06
C TYR A 191 -21.97 -4.34 -1.96
N THR A 192 -22.85 -4.79 -2.84
CA THR A 192 -23.39 -6.16 -2.80
C THR A 192 -22.30 -7.20 -3.07
N GLY A 193 -21.39 -6.90 -3.99
CA GLY A 193 -20.22 -7.72 -4.29
C GLY A 193 -19.25 -7.83 -3.11
N PHE A 194 -19.06 -6.73 -2.38
CA PHE A 194 -18.24 -6.70 -1.18
C PHE A 194 -18.85 -7.49 -0.03
N LEU A 195 -20.15 -7.32 0.27
CA LEU A 195 -20.85 -8.11 1.30
C LEU A 195 -20.77 -9.62 1.02
N ARG A 196 -20.95 -10.03 -0.24
CA ARG A 196 -20.77 -11.42 -0.67
C ARG A 196 -19.36 -11.94 -0.41
N THR A 197 -18.36 -11.09 -0.65
CA THR A 197 -16.96 -11.43 -0.41
C THR A 197 -16.65 -11.51 1.08
N LEU A 198 -17.20 -10.61 1.91
CA LEU A 198 -17.07 -10.67 3.37
C LEU A 198 -17.62 -11.99 3.91
N GLU A 199 -18.87 -12.31 3.58
CA GLU A 199 -19.54 -13.53 4.04
C GLU A 199 -18.76 -14.79 3.63
N ARG A 200 -18.39 -14.91 2.34
CA ARG A 200 -17.68 -16.10 1.83
C ARG A 200 -16.28 -16.25 2.42
N ARG A 201 -15.54 -15.13 2.56
CA ARG A 201 -14.13 -15.15 2.98
C ARG A 201 -13.98 -15.26 4.49
N TYR A 202 -14.82 -14.57 5.25
CA TYR A 202 -14.74 -14.54 6.71
C TYR A 202 -15.72 -15.48 7.41
N LYS A 203 -16.62 -16.14 6.67
CA LYS A 203 -17.57 -17.10 7.23
C LYS A 203 -18.36 -16.43 8.36
N CYS A 204 -18.96 -15.30 8.02
CA CYS A 204 -19.63 -14.36 8.92
C CYS A 204 -21.04 -14.05 8.43
N ALA A 205 -21.93 -13.57 9.30
CA ALA A 205 -23.29 -13.18 8.96
C ALA A 205 -23.62 -11.81 9.55
N GLY A 206 -24.49 -11.06 8.87
CA GLY A 206 -24.86 -9.70 9.28
C GLY A 206 -23.78 -8.67 9.05
N PHE A 207 -24.20 -7.41 8.96
CA PHE A 207 -23.31 -6.26 8.88
C PHE A 207 -23.93 -5.12 9.69
N CYS A 208 -23.24 -4.70 10.75
CA CYS A 208 -23.72 -3.66 11.67
C CYS A 208 -25.11 -3.96 12.27
N SER A 209 -25.39 -5.23 12.50
CA SER A 209 -26.59 -5.64 13.23
C SER A 209 -26.28 -5.52 14.71
N GLU A 210 -26.48 -4.33 15.28
CA GLU A 210 -26.49 -4.22 16.73
C GLU A 210 -27.50 -5.24 17.26
N LEU A 211 -27.03 -6.12 18.14
CA LEU A 211 -27.85 -7.05 18.91
C LEU A 211 -28.80 -6.34 19.89
N LYS A 212 -29.10 -5.06 19.66
CA LYS A 212 -30.11 -4.29 20.36
C LYS A 212 -31.48 -4.87 20.03
N GLY A 213 -31.79 -5.97 20.71
CA GLY A 213 -33.15 -6.29 21.09
C GLY A 213 -34.14 -6.53 19.97
N MET A 214 -33.73 -7.03 18.79
CA MET A 214 -34.68 -7.71 17.89
C MET A 214 -35.10 -9.07 18.48
N SER A 215 -35.56 -9.07 19.72
CA SER A 215 -36.77 -9.78 20.11
C SER A 215 -37.96 -9.06 19.48
N VAL A 216 -37.99 -9.00 18.15
CA VAL A 216 -39.26 -8.97 17.43
C VAL A 216 -39.82 -10.35 17.69
N ALA A 217 -40.51 -10.47 18.83
CA ALA A 217 -41.36 -11.61 19.11
C ALA A 217 -42.28 -11.71 17.90
N MET A 218 -41.99 -12.70 17.06
CA MET A 218 -42.87 -13.18 16.02
C MET A 218 -44.02 -13.89 16.75
N ASN A 219 -44.77 -13.15 17.58
CA ASN A 219 -46.17 -13.41 17.85
C ASN A 219 -46.91 -12.98 16.57
N VAL A 220 -46.67 -13.72 15.48
CA VAL A 220 -47.76 -14.01 14.55
C VAL A 220 -48.64 -14.95 15.35
N THR A 221 -49.44 -14.35 16.22
CA THR A 221 -50.59 -14.99 16.83
C THR A 221 -51.38 -15.49 15.64
N ALA A 222 -51.35 -16.79 15.44
CA ALA A 222 -52.28 -17.53 14.62
C ALA A 222 -53.69 -17.25 15.17
N LEU A 223 -54.28 -16.12 14.77
CA LEU A 223 -55.72 -16.00 14.74
C LEU A 223 -56.16 -16.88 13.58
N GLY A 224 -56.60 -18.08 13.95
CA GLY A 224 -57.28 -18.97 13.03
C GLY A 224 -58.44 -18.23 12.39
N GLU A 225 -58.39 -18.11 11.08
CA GLU A 225 -59.54 -17.77 10.26
C GLU A 225 -60.19 -19.09 9.83
N PRO A 226 -61.42 -19.40 10.28
CA PRO A 226 -62.16 -20.54 9.80
C PRO A 226 -62.68 -20.26 8.38
N ALA A 227 -62.56 -21.28 7.53
CA ALA A 227 -63.09 -21.31 6.18
C ALA A 227 -64.59 -20.95 6.11
N ALA A 228 -64.97 -20.10 5.15
CA ALA A 228 -66.10 -20.37 4.25
C ALA A 228 -66.29 -19.27 3.17
N ASN A 229 -66.60 -19.77 1.98
CA ASN A 229 -67.34 -19.17 0.88
C ASN A 229 -66.62 -18.41 -0.25
N ALA A 230 -66.53 -19.17 -1.34
CA ALA A 230 -66.51 -18.76 -2.73
C ALA A 230 -67.51 -17.65 -3.08
N SER A 231 -67.13 -16.78 -4.01
CA SER A 231 -67.86 -16.58 -5.27
C SER A 231 -67.04 -15.73 -6.25
N GLN A 232 -67.31 -15.99 -7.51
CA GLN A 232 -66.63 -15.54 -8.72
C GLN A 232 -66.86 -14.06 -9.03
N GLY A 233 -65.94 -13.45 -9.76
CA GLY A 233 -66.12 -12.12 -10.33
C GLY A 233 -64.99 -11.74 -11.28
N ALA A 234 -65.07 -12.24 -12.51
CA ALA A 234 -64.24 -11.80 -13.62
C ALA A 234 -64.58 -10.33 -13.98
N ALA A 235 -63.58 -9.47 -14.07
CA ALA A 235 -63.65 -8.26 -14.91
C ALA A 235 -62.23 -7.77 -15.25
N SER A 236 -62.03 -7.68 -16.55
CA SER A 236 -60.92 -7.08 -17.29
C SER A 236 -60.71 -5.60 -17.03
N VAL A 237 -59.52 -5.10 -17.46
CA VAL A 237 -59.24 -3.81 -18.13
C VAL A 237 -58.06 -3.09 -17.46
N GLY A 238 -57.08 -2.71 -18.28
CA GLY A 238 -56.28 -1.52 -17.98
C GLY A 238 -54.81 -1.58 -18.37
N ASP A 239 -54.52 -1.67 -19.66
CA ASP A 239 -53.25 -1.28 -20.27
C ASP A 239 -52.83 0.13 -19.82
N LEU A 240 -51.59 0.28 -19.33
CA LEU A 240 -50.90 1.57 -19.32
C LEU A 240 -49.40 1.40 -19.69
N PRO A 241 -48.85 2.36 -20.45
CA PRO A 241 -47.62 2.17 -21.20
C PRO A 241 -46.37 2.33 -20.34
N VAL A 242 -45.45 1.37 -20.51
CA VAL A 242 -44.07 1.44 -20.04
C VAL A 242 -43.31 2.45 -20.91
N SER A 243 -43.03 3.63 -20.35
CA SER A 243 -42.11 4.60 -20.93
C SER A 243 -40.67 4.29 -20.51
N GLU A 244 -39.84 3.91 -21.48
CA GLU A 244 -38.38 3.77 -21.39
C GLU A 244 -37.69 5.05 -20.90
N PRO A 245 -36.71 4.96 -19.99
CA PRO A 245 -35.65 5.94 -19.89
C PRO A 245 -34.45 5.51 -20.75
N ARG A 246 -34.24 6.30 -21.80
CA ARG A 246 -33.04 6.42 -22.64
C ARG A 246 -31.78 6.54 -21.76
N PHE A 247 -30.88 5.56 -21.86
CA PHE A 247 -29.52 5.68 -21.30
C PHE A 247 -28.72 6.67 -22.15
N VAL A 248 -28.28 7.77 -21.53
CA VAL A 248 -27.31 8.70 -22.12
C VAL A 248 -25.91 8.12 -21.88
N GLU A 249 -25.26 7.75 -22.97
CA GLU A 249 -23.87 7.34 -23.05
C GLU A 249 -22.97 8.56 -22.75
N VAL A 250 -22.38 8.60 -21.56
CA VAL A 250 -21.32 9.58 -21.24
C VAL A 250 -19.97 8.93 -21.55
N VAL A 251 -19.53 9.11 -22.79
CA VAL A 251 -18.14 8.92 -23.20
C VAL A 251 -17.31 10.06 -22.60
N ALA A 252 -16.63 9.79 -21.49
CA ALA A 252 -15.59 10.69 -20.98
C ALA A 252 -14.22 10.21 -21.47
N ALA A 253 -13.87 10.62 -22.69
CA ALA A 253 -12.48 10.73 -23.12
C ALA A 253 -11.81 11.84 -22.29
N SER A 254 -10.81 11.49 -21.48
CA SER A 254 -9.95 12.48 -20.84
C SER A 254 -8.59 12.44 -21.52
N ALA A 255 -8.44 13.37 -22.47
CA ALA A 255 -7.19 13.70 -23.11
C ALA A 255 -6.19 14.25 -22.08
N VAL A 256 -4.98 13.72 -22.15
CA VAL A 256 -3.80 14.19 -21.45
C VAL A 256 -3.40 15.56 -22.03
N PRO A 257 -3.33 16.65 -21.25
CA PRO A 257 -2.66 17.86 -21.70
C PRO A 257 -1.16 17.72 -21.43
N THR A 258 -0.39 17.57 -22.50
CA THR A 258 1.03 17.93 -22.57
C THR A 258 1.17 19.42 -22.33
N THR A 259 1.74 19.82 -21.19
CA THR A 259 2.22 21.18 -20.97
C THR A 259 3.74 21.21 -20.91
N ALA A 260 4.26 22.13 -21.72
CA ALA A 260 5.66 22.38 -22.00
C ALA A 260 6.43 22.89 -20.78
N ALA A 261 7.73 22.60 -20.80
CA ALA A 261 8.72 23.05 -19.85
C ALA A 261 8.81 24.60 -19.84
N SER A 262 8.75 25.18 -18.63
CA SER A 262 9.17 26.55 -18.35
C SER A 262 10.17 26.52 -17.19
N THR A 263 11.41 26.84 -17.54
CA THR A 263 12.56 27.05 -16.66
C THR A 263 12.36 28.34 -15.86
N GLN A 264 12.35 28.31 -14.52
CA GLN A 264 12.87 29.40 -13.67
C GLN A 264 12.71 29.13 -12.16
N GLY A 265 13.77 29.45 -11.40
CA GLY A 265 13.70 29.90 -10.01
C GLY A 265 13.76 28.81 -8.93
N SER A 266 14.93 28.64 -8.30
CA SER A 266 15.12 27.88 -7.07
C SER A 266 14.38 28.54 -5.89
N VAL A 267 13.12 28.17 -5.70
CA VAL A 267 12.35 28.51 -4.51
C VAL A 267 12.62 27.45 -3.44
N GLY A 268 13.14 27.87 -2.29
CA GLY A 268 13.54 26.98 -1.21
C GLY A 268 12.41 26.07 -0.71
N LEU A 269 12.75 24.81 -0.43
CA LEU A 269 11.86 23.73 0.02
C LEU A 269 10.93 24.14 1.18
N VAL A 270 11.38 25.04 2.04
CA VAL A 270 10.63 25.55 3.19
C VAL A 270 9.46 26.46 2.77
N SER A 271 9.63 27.27 1.71
CA SER A 271 8.57 28.12 1.18
C SER A 271 7.50 27.28 0.44
N ALA A 272 7.91 26.21 -0.25
CA ALA A 272 6.99 25.26 -0.85
C ALA A 272 6.16 24.48 0.20
N LEU A 273 6.75 24.15 1.35
CA LEU A 273 6.05 23.49 2.46
C LEU A 273 5.04 24.41 3.15
N HIS A 274 5.38 25.69 3.37
CA HIS A 274 4.44 26.68 3.91
C HIS A 274 3.28 26.97 2.93
N HIS A 275 3.54 27.03 1.63
CA HIS A 275 2.52 27.27 0.62
C HIS A 275 1.56 26.08 0.44
N MET A 276 2.01 24.85 0.73
CA MET A 276 1.15 23.66 0.75
C MET A 276 0.31 23.54 2.03
N ALA A 277 0.80 24.03 3.17
CA ALA A 277 0.03 24.06 4.42
C ALA A 277 -1.14 25.06 4.36
N ALA A 278 -0.94 26.23 3.75
CA ALA A 278 -1.99 27.25 3.59
C ALA A 278 -3.10 26.82 2.62
N ARG A 279 -2.79 26.06 1.56
CA ARG A 279 -3.79 25.57 0.59
C ARG A 279 -4.75 24.51 1.15
N ARG A 280 -4.34 23.72 2.15
CA ARG A 280 -5.20 22.69 2.75
C ARG A 280 -6.33 23.26 3.60
N VAL A 281 -6.18 24.49 4.13
CA VAL A 281 -7.24 25.15 4.91
C VAL A 281 -8.32 25.74 3.99
N GLN A 282 -7.95 26.27 2.82
CA GLN A 282 -8.92 26.81 1.85
C GLN A 282 -9.66 25.73 1.04
N GLN A 283 -9.05 24.56 0.79
CA GLN A 283 -9.75 23.48 0.08
C GLN A 283 -10.86 22.81 0.91
N ARG A 284 -10.81 22.90 2.25
CA ARG A 284 -11.91 22.39 3.09
C ARG A 284 -13.19 23.21 3.02
N HIS A 285 -13.16 24.42 2.46
CA HIS A 285 -14.32 25.30 2.36
C HIS A 285 -15.01 25.31 0.99
N LYS A 286 -14.38 24.71 -0.05
CA LYS A 286 -14.91 24.73 -1.43
C LYS A 286 -15.62 23.45 -1.87
N ASP A 287 -15.52 22.37 -1.09
CA ASP A 287 -16.26 21.12 -1.35
C ASP A 287 -17.57 21.04 -0.51
N GLY A 288 -17.97 22.15 0.12
CA GLY A 288 -19.19 22.26 0.93
C GLY A 288 -20.44 22.71 0.18
N GLY A 289 -20.56 22.41 -1.12
CA GLY A 289 -21.77 22.77 -1.87
C GLY A 289 -21.75 22.35 -3.33
N LEU A 290 -22.32 21.18 -3.64
CA LEU A 290 -23.48 21.04 -4.53
C LEU A 290 -23.73 19.55 -4.79
N GLY A 291 -24.85 19.08 -4.26
CA GLY A 291 -25.43 17.78 -4.51
C GLY A 291 -26.83 17.75 -3.90
N MET A 292 -27.67 18.71 -4.31
CA MET A 292 -29.12 18.67 -4.07
C MET A 292 -29.67 17.42 -4.75
N LEU A 293 -29.73 16.32 -4.01
CA LEU A 293 -30.72 15.29 -4.25
C LEU A 293 -32.01 15.79 -3.59
N SER A 294 -32.95 16.15 -4.45
CA SER A 294 -34.36 16.46 -4.17
C SER A 294 -34.94 15.55 -3.09
N THR A 295 -35.08 16.08 -1.87
CA THR A 295 -35.67 15.43 -0.69
C THR A 295 -37.19 15.67 -0.56
N GLU A 296 -37.85 16.29 -1.54
CA GLU A 296 -39.26 16.65 -1.42
C GLU A 296 -40.26 15.50 -1.67
N HIS A 297 -39.82 14.30 -2.09
CA HIS A 297 -40.74 13.19 -2.34
C HIS A 297 -40.75 12.06 -1.29
N ILE A 298 -39.92 12.15 -0.23
CA ILE A 298 -39.88 11.13 0.84
C ILE A 298 -40.54 11.65 2.14
N ALA A 299 -40.85 12.95 2.22
CA ALA A 299 -41.51 13.55 3.38
C ALA A 299 -43.03 13.27 3.49
N SER A 300 -43.66 12.65 2.49
CA SER A 300 -45.11 12.34 2.51
C SER A 300 -45.46 10.93 2.96
N ILE A 301 -44.48 10.03 3.20
CA ILE A 301 -44.75 8.64 3.66
C ILE A 301 -44.64 8.50 5.19
N MET A 302 -44.18 9.53 5.91
CA MET A 302 -43.98 9.46 7.37
C MET A 302 -45.08 10.14 8.22
N ARG A 303 -46.31 10.25 7.71
CA ARG A 303 -47.42 10.88 8.44
C ARG A 303 -48.57 9.97 8.83
N GLU A 304 -48.35 8.66 8.84
CA GLU A 304 -49.31 7.69 9.37
C GLU A 304 -48.76 7.04 10.64
N GLU A 305 -48.68 7.85 11.70
CA GLU A 305 -48.67 7.38 13.08
C GLU A 305 -50.05 6.81 13.41
N SER A 306 -50.11 5.53 13.74
CA SER A 306 -51.11 5.00 14.68
C SER A 306 -50.56 3.75 15.37
N ALA A 307 -50.33 3.91 16.68
CA ALA A 307 -50.13 2.88 17.70
C ALA A 307 -48.84 2.04 17.63
N MET A 308 -47.69 2.67 17.89
CA MET A 308 -46.50 1.95 18.36
C MET A 308 -46.73 1.51 19.81
N GLN A 309 -47.19 0.28 19.98
CA GLN A 309 -47.40 -0.36 21.27
C GLN A 309 -46.05 -0.57 21.96
N ILE A 310 -45.85 0.05 23.12
CA ILE A 310 -44.67 -0.12 23.97
C ILE A 310 -44.70 -1.57 24.50
N VAL A 311 -43.96 -2.47 23.84
CA VAL A 311 -43.73 -3.83 24.35
C VAL A 311 -42.64 -3.75 25.42
N PRO A 312 -42.88 -4.22 26.66
CA PRO A 312 -41.86 -4.24 27.70
C PRO A 312 -40.75 -5.23 27.32
N LEU A 313 -39.64 -4.69 26.82
CA LEU A 313 -38.46 -5.44 26.38
C LEU A 313 -37.58 -5.84 27.58
N SER A 314 -38.14 -6.58 28.53
CA SER A 314 -37.38 -7.19 29.63
C SER A 314 -37.10 -8.66 29.33
N THR A 315 -36.42 -8.95 28.22
CA THR A 315 -35.72 -10.23 28.08
C THR A 315 -34.46 -10.17 28.93
N VAL A 316 -34.51 -10.88 30.06
CA VAL A 316 -33.39 -11.17 30.96
C VAL A 316 -32.12 -11.39 30.15
N HIS A 317 -31.23 -10.40 30.20
CA HIS A 317 -29.93 -10.46 29.57
C HIS A 317 -29.13 -11.52 30.32
N GLN A 318 -29.06 -12.75 29.82
CA GLN A 318 -28.12 -13.74 30.33
C GLN A 318 -26.72 -13.28 29.89
N PRO A 319 -25.86 -12.82 30.81
CA PRO A 319 -24.50 -12.45 30.45
C PRO A 319 -23.81 -13.67 29.84
N GLY A 320 -23.43 -13.57 28.57
CA GLY A 320 -22.80 -14.65 27.80
C GLY A 320 -23.66 -15.23 26.66
N LYS A 321 -24.96 -14.96 26.59
CA LYS A 321 -25.79 -15.30 25.42
C LYS A 321 -25.85 -14.11 24.47
N ILE A 322 -24.84 -14.01 23.60
CA ILE A 322 -24.87 -13.12 22.44
C ILE A 322 -26.17 -13.47 21.69
N GLY A 323 -27.06 -12.50 21.49
CA GLY A 323 -28.31 -12.73 20.76
C GLY A 323 -28.08 -13.35 19.38
N GLY A 324 -29.15 -13.85 18.76
CA GLY A 324 -29.03 -14.52 17.45
C GLY A 324 -28.42 -13.59 16.40
N TYR A 325 -27.42 -14.09 15.66
CA TYR A 325 -26.95 -13.42 14.45
C TYR A 325 -28.05 -13.48 13.39
N PRO A 326 -28.16 -12.46 12.52
CA PRO A 326 -29.07 -12.52 11.39
C PRO A 326 -28.65 -13.66 10.45
N PRO A 327 -29.57 -14.18 9.62
CA PRO A 327 -29.23 -15.18 8.62
C PRO A 327 -28.18 -14.64 7.64
N THR A 328 -27.40 -15.55 7.07
CA THR A 328 -26.51 -15.24 5.95
C THR A 328 -27.31 -14.78 4.74
N LEU A 329 -26.71 -13.85 3.99
CA LEU A 329 -27.31 -13.26 2.81
C LEU A 329 -27.07 -14.17 1.60
N PHE A 330 -25.84 -14.60 1.40
CA PHE A 330 -25.42 -15.28 0.16
C PHE A 330 -25.26 -16.79 0.29
N SER A 331 -25.52 -17.36 1.48
CA SER A 331 -25.58 -18.79 1.75
C SER A 331 -26.73 -19.13 2.73
N LYS A 332 -26.88 -20.41 3.06
CA LYS A 332 -27.74 -20.94 4.14
C LYS A 332 -26.97 -21.29 5.40
N ASP A 333 -25.68 -20.97 5.45
CA ASP A 333 -24.85 -21.31 6.60
C ASP A 333 -25.21 -20.43 7.80
N ASN A 334 -25.21 -20.99 9.01
CA ASN A 334 -25.49 -20.23 10.23
C ASN A 334 -24.20 -19.77 10.90
N TYR A 335 -23.52 -18.78 10.30
CA TYR A 335 -22.29 -18.24 10.86
C TYR A 335 -22.55 -17.40 12.12
N GLN A 336 -21.89 -17.77 13.23
CA GLN A 336 -22.04 -17.13 14.54
C GLN A 336 -20.99 -16.03 14.78
N VAL A 337 -20.70 -15.27 13.72
CA VAL A 337 -19.63 -14.26 13.69
C VAL A 337 -20.10 -13.10 12.84
N SER A 338 -19.97 -11.86 13.33
CA SER A 338 -20.40 -10.69 12.55
C SER A 338 -19.38 -10.27 11.49
N CYS A 339 -19.86 -9.83 10.32
CA CYS A 339 -18.96 -9.46 9.24
C CYS A 339 -18.24 -8.13 9.49
N GLU A 340 -18.87 -7.16 10.15
CA GLU A 340 -18.20 -5.90 10.52
C GLU A 340 -17.06 -6.16 11.52
N GLY A 341 -17.25 -7.08 12.48
CA GLY A 341 -16.21 -7.46 13.44
C GLY A 341 -15.01 -8.13 12.77
N GLN A 342 -15.24 -9.03 11.80
CA GLN A 342 -14.16 -9.66 11.04
C GLN A 342 -13.44 -8.69 10.10
N ALA A 343 -14.18 -7.80 9.44
CA ALA A 343 -13.60 -6.73 8.62
C ALA A 343 -12.74 -5.77 9.47
N ALA A 344 -13.24 -5.35 10.63
CA ALA A 344 -12.52 -4.49 11.58
C ALA A 344 -11.22 -5.15 12.07
N ARG A 345 -11.24 -6.45 12.36
CA ARG A 345 -10.04 -7.22 12.73
C ARG A 345 -9.04 -7.30 11.58
N ALA A 346 -9.50 -7.49 10.34
CA ALA A 346 -8.62 -7.50 9.18
C ALA A 346 -7.87 -6.15 9.02
N LEU A 347 -8.57 -5.02 9.19
CA LEU A 347 -7.92 -3.70 9.17
C LEU A 347 -6.92 -3.54 10.32
N LYS A 348 -7.30 -3.93 11.54
CA LYS A 348 -6.44 -3.79 12.72
C LYS A 348 -5.19 -4.67 12.68
N TYR A 349 -5.31 -5.92 12.25
CA TYR A 349 -4.18 -6.88 12.32
C TYR A 349 -3.41 -7.01 11.02
N LYS A 350 -3.95 -6.55 9.88
CA LYS A 350 -3.20 -6.57 8.60
C LYS A 350 -2.74 -5.19 8.20
N ALA A 351 -3.65 -4.21 8.11
CA ALA A 351 -3.28 -2.90 7.58
C ALA A 351 -2.41 -2.10 8.57
N LEU A 352 -2.78 -2.07 9.86
CA LEU A 352 -1.94 -1.40 10.88
C LEU A 352 -0.61 -2.13 11.11
N ASP A 353 -0.59 -3.46 11.03
CA ASP A 353 0.65 -4.23 11.18
C ASP A 353 1.63 -3.90 10.04
N VAL A 354 1.15 -3.89 8.79
CA VAL A 354 1.95 -3.43 7.64
C VAL A 354 2.43 -1.98 7.84
N ALA A 355 1.56 -1.07 8.30
CA ALA A 355 1.96 0.31 8.55
C ALA A 355 3.06 0.40 9.63
N ARG A 356 2.98 -0.42 10.68
CA ARG A 356 3.99 -0.48 11.75
C ARG A 356 5.31 -1.07 11.27
N VAL A 357 5.26 -2.15 10.49
CA VAL A 357 6.45 -2.77 9.87
C VAL A 357 7.15 -1.76 8.97
N LEU A 358 6.43 -1.09 8.07
CA LEU A 358 6.97 -0.03 7.20
C LEU A 358 7.59 1.13 7.99
N TYR A 359 6.98 1.50 9.12
CA TYR A 359 7.53 2.54 9.98
C TYR A 359 8.86 2.12 10.62
N ILE A 360 8.92 0.91 11.19
CA ILE A 360 10.12 0.37 11.83
C ILE A 360 11.24 0.15 10.79
N GLU A 361 10.90 -0.39 9.62
CA GLU A 361 11.84 -0.59 8.53
C GLU A 361 12.40 0.74 8.02
N GLY A 362 11.53 1.73 7.77
CA GLY A 362 11.96 3.08 7.38
C GLY A 362 12.90 3.72 8.42
N LEU A 363 12.60 3.56 9.71
CA LEU A 363 13.44 4.05 10.80
C LEU A 363 14.79 3.31 10.86
N ALA A 364 14.80 1.99 10.65
CA ALA A 364 16.01 1.19 10.63
C ALA A 364 16.93 1.58 9.45
N LEU A 365 16.37 1.83 8.26
CA LEU A 365 17.15 2.33 7.11
C LEU A 365 17.75 3.71 7.38
N LEU A 366 17.02 4.61 8.03
CA LEU A 366 17.59 5.89 8.46
C LEU A 366 18.71 5.71 9.48
N PHE A 367 18.48 4.92 10.51
CA PHE A 367 19.47 4.70 11.56
C PHE A 367 20.77 4.10 11.00
N THR A 368 20.66 3.10 10.12
CA THR A 368 21.81 2.47 9.45
C THR A 368 22.58 3.47 8.58
N THR A 369 21.90 4.32 7.81
CA THR A 369 22.58 5.34 6.99
C THR A 369 23.31 6.39 7.83
N VAL A 370 22.74 6.79 8.97
CA VAL A 370 23.41 7.68 9.94
C VAL A 370 24.63 6.98 10.55
N ALA A 371 24.49 5.74 11.01
CA ALA A 371 25.58 4.97 11.61
C ALA A 371 26.75 4.79 10.63
N VAL A 372 26.47 4.41 9.37
CA VAL A 372 27.50 4.30 8.32
C VAL A 372 28.20 5.64 8.08
N SER A 373 27.47 6.75 8.15
CA SER A 373 28.05 8.09 7.98
C SER A 373 28.95 8.49 9.15
N LEU A 374 28.58 8.15 10.39
CA LEU A 374 29.40 8.38 11.58
C LEU A 374 30.68 7.53 11.56
N VAL A 375 30.58 6.25 11.19
CA VAL A 375 31.75 5.37 11.02
C VAL A 375 32.72 5.93 9.98
N LYS A 376 32.21 6.48 8.87
CA LYS A 376 33.04 7.16 7.87
C LYS A 376 33.73 8.40 8.42
N LEU A 377 33.03 9.23 9.19
CA LEU A 377 33.63 10.41 9.82
C LEU A 377 34.71 10.03 10.83
N ALA A 378 34.49 8.98 11.63
CA ALA A 378 35.49 8.47 12.57
C ALA A 378 36.77 8.02 11.86
N GLY A 379 36.66 7.26 10.76
CA GLY A 379 37.83 6.84 9.97
C GLY A 379 38.61 8.01 9.36
N LEU A 380 37.93 9.10 8.97
CA LEU A 380 38.59 10.32 8.48
C LEU A 380 39.33 11.07 9.60
N CYS A 381 38.79 11.06 10.82
CA CYS A 381 39.44 11.65 11.99
C CYS A 381 40.71 10.89 12.38
N GLU A 382 40.68 9.55 12.37
CA GLU A 382 41.86 8.73 12.69
C GLU A 382 42.98 8.90 11.68
N GLY A 383 42.66 8.90 10.38
CA GLY A 383 43.65 9.13 9.33
C GLY A 383 44.30 10.51 9.42
N SER A 384 43.50 11.55 9.68
CA SER A 384 43.99 12.92 9.84
C SER A 384 44.86 13.06 11.09
N LEU A 385 44.46 12.46 12.21
CA LEU A 385 45.23 12.47 13.46
C LEU A 385 46.56 11.73 13.28
N LEU A 386 46.56 10.54 12.67
CA LEU A 386 47.77 9.76 12.44
C LEU A 386 48.74 10.50 11.51
N HIS A 387 48.24 11.13 10.45
CA HIS A 387 49.05 11.94 9.54
C HIS A 387 49.58 13.21 10.23
N TYR A 388 48.80 13.85 11.09
CA TYR A 388 49.24 14.99 11.90
C TYR A 388 50.35 14.59 12.88
N LEU A 389 50.19 13.46 13.58
CA LEU A 389 51.19 12.93 14.50
C LEU A 389 52.48 12.52 13.79
N MET A 390 52.40 11.84 12.63
CA MET A 390 53.58 11.49 11.84
C MET A 390 54.27 12.72 11.22
N GLY A 391 53.50 13.73 10.76
CA GLY A 391 54.04 14.98 10.26
C GLY A 391 54.81 15.76 11.32
N ARG A 392 54.31 15.77 12.56
CA ARG A 392 54.97 16.41 13.70
C ARG A 392 56.30 15.73 14.05
N GLN A 393 56.39 14.40 13.96
CA GLN A 393 57.66 13.71 14.20
C GLN A 393 58.76 14.05 13.18
N ARG A 394 58.40 14.25 11.90
CA ARG A 394 59.38 14.66 10.88
C ARG A 394 59.92 16.08 11.10
N GLN A 395 59.09 17.00 11.57
CA GLN A 395 59.54 18.36 11.89
C GLN A 395 60.49 18.40 13.10
N SER A 396 60.30 17.51 14.09
CA SER A 396 61.24 17.40 15.21
C SER A 396 62.59 16.75 14.82
N ALA A 397 62.66 16.01 13.71
CA ALA A 397 63.90 15.38 13.23
C ALA A 397 64.75 16.30 12.32
N GLN A 398 64.16 17.34 11.73
CA GLN A 398 64.92 18.41 11.07
C GLN A 398 65.35 19.43 12.12
N GLY A 399 66.51 19.17 12.74
CA GLY A 399 67.18 20.13 13.60
C GLY A 399 67.39 21.50 12.91
N PRO A 400 67.66 22.56 13.68
CA PRO A 400 67.81 23.91 13.16
C PRO A 400 68.85 23.90 12.05
N LYS A 401 68.41 24.19 10.82
CA LYS A 401 69.35 24.47 9.74
C LYS A 401 70.11 25.71 10.16
N GLU A 402 71.36 25.55 10.55
CA GLU A 402 72.27 26.68 10.73
C GLU A 402 72.25 27.51 9.44
N VAL A 403 71.73 28.72 9.56
CA VAL A 403 71.80 29.74 8.53
C VAL A 403 73.24 30.22 8.56
N ILE A 404 74.09 29.63 7.71
CA ILE A 404 75.44 30.13 7.47
C ILE A 404 75.28 31.46 6.73
N LEU A 405 75.57 32.54 7.44
CA LEU A 405 75.56 33.93 6.96
C LEU A 405 76.90 34.30 6.32
#